data_AF-A0A2A9EC20-F1
#
_entry.id   AF-A0A2A9EC20-F1
#
_cell.length_a   1.000
_cell.length_b   1.000
_cell.length_c   1.000
_cell.angle_alpha   90.00
_cell.angle_beta   90.00
_cell.angle_gamma   90.00
#
_symmetry.space_group_name_H-M   'P 1'
#
loop_
_entity.id
_entity.type
_entity.pdbx_description
1 polymer ?
#
loop_
_entity_poly.entity_id
_entity_poly.type
_entity_poly.pdbx_seq_one_letter_code
_entity_poly.pdbx_strand_id
1 'polypeptide(L)'
;MTTQTGTAATLDDLRLKRRALRSEVNRVQHWRRLIKARIDLSVAGALLPDRLGVDAWDVLGPGALLPDHVRMAQLVRGSGSASAVLDLPELRDIDRHLAAYGAQARSELERVTSVLVELLSQELSEERAGL
;
A
#
# COMPACT_ATOMS: atom_id res chain seq x y z
N MET A 1 -42.84 -1.62 18.50
CA MET A 1 -42.47 -0.68 17.42
C MET A 1 -41.19 0.11 17.77
N THR A 2 -40.20 -0.50 18.43
CA THR A 2 -38.97 0.17 18.94
C THR A 2 -37.66 -0.46 18.44
N THR A 3 -37.73 -1.58 17.69
CA THR A 3 -36.57 -2.29 17.15
C THR A 3 -35.97 -1.61 15.92
N GLN A 4 -36.78 -0.95 15.09
CA GLN A 4 -36.36 -0.38 13.81
C GLN A 4 -35.39 0.81 13.96
N THR A 5 -35.55 1.64 15.00
CA THR A 5 -34.67 2.80 15.26
C THR A 5 -33.28 2.38 15.73
N GLY A 6 -33.17 1.26 16.46
CA GLY A 6 -31.89 0.71 16.94
C GLY A 6 -31.05 0.10 15.82
N THR A 7 -31.68 -0.59 14.88
CA THR A 7 -31.00 -1.20 13.72
C THR A 7 -30.44 -0.15 12.76
N ALA A 8 -31.20 0.91 12.47
CA ALA A 8 -30.73 2.01 11.62
C ALA A 8 -29.50 2.73 12.20
N ALA A 9 -29.50 3.03 13.51
CA ALA A 9 -28.34 3.62 14.20
C ALA A 9 -27.12 2.68 14.15
N THR A 10 -27.33 1.37 14.29
CA THR A 10 -26.27 0.36 14.21
C THR A 10 -25.67 0.26 12.79
N LEU A 11 -26.49 0.36 11.74
CA LEU A 11 -26.04 0.36 10.34
C LEU A 11 -25.18 1.58 10.01
N ASP A 12 -25.58 2.76 10.46
CA ASP A 12 -24.82 3.99 10.22
C ASP A 12 -23.47 4.00 10.94
N ASP A 13 -23.41 3.46 12.15
CA ASP A 13 -22.14 3.23 12.86
C ASP A 13 -21.21 2.28 12.11
N LEU A 14 -21.74 1.19 11.55
CA LEU A 14 -20.96 0.25 10.74
C LEU A 14 -20.48 0.90 9.43
N ARG A 15 -21.30 1.73 8.78
CA ARG A 15 -20.90 2.49 7.59
C ARG A 15 -19.79 3.48 7.90
N LEU A 16 -19.86 4.17 9.03
CA LEU A 16 -18.84 5.09 9.49
C LEU A 16 -17.52 4.35 9.79
N LYS A 17 -17.58 3.24 10.54
CA LYS A 17 -16.42 2.38 10.83
C LYS A 17 -15.77 1.86 9.54
N ARG A 18 -16.57 1.38 8.59
CA ARG A 18 -16.09 0.92 7.28
C ARG A 18 -15.38 2.03 6.50
N ARG A 19 -15.93 3.25 6.50
CA ARG A 19 -15.29 4.40 5.84
C ARG A 19 -13.95 4.74 6.48
N ALA A 20 -13.89 4.76 7.81
CA ALA A 20 -12.65 5.00 8.55
C ALA A 20 -11.59 3.95 8.24
N LEU A 21 -11.95 2.66 8.30
CA LEU A 21 -11.04 1.55 8.00
C LEU A 21 -10.53 1.57 6.55
N ARG A 22 -11.39 1.92 5.58
CA ARG A 22 -10.94 2.11 4.18
C ARG A 22 -9.91 3.22 4.04
N SER A 23 -10.15 4.36 4.70
CA SER A 23 -9.19 5.47 4.72
C SER A 23 -7.86 5.02 5.31
N GLU A 24 -7.91 4.28 6.43
CA GLU A 24 -6.71 3.79 7.10
C GLU A 24 -5.92 2.80 6.25
N VAL A 25 -6.58 1.81 5.63
CA VAL A 25 -5.93 0.89 4.68
C VAL A 25 -5.23 1.64 3.56
N ASN A 26 -5.86 2.68 3.00
CA ASN A 26 -5.24 3.50 1.95
C ASN A 26 -4.01 4.28 2.46
N ARG A 27 -4.08 4.83 3.68
CA ARG A 27 -2.94 5.53 4.31
C ARG A 27 -1.77 4.58 4.55
N VAL A 28 -2.03 3.38 5.08
CA VAL A 28 -0.99 2.36 5.28
C VAL A 28 -0.33 1.98 3.95
N GLN A 29 -1.11 1.77 2.89
CA GLN A 29 -0.55 1.48 1.55
C GLN A 29 0.31 2.63 1.01
N HIS A 30 -0.09 3.87 1.25
CA HIS A 30 0.71 5.03 0.87
C HIS A 30 2.05 5.07 1.64
N TRP A 31 2.00 4.95 2.97
CA TRP A 31 3.20 4.91 3.81
C TRP A 31 4.16 3.77 3.43
N ARG A 32 3.63 2.56 3.18
CA ARG A 32 4.47 1.44 2.74
C ARG A 32 5.18 1.70 1.42
N ARG A 33 4.53 2.38 0.46
CA ARG A 33 5.17 2.78 -0.80
C ARG A 33 6.32 3.76 -0.56
N LEU A 34 6.14 4.73 0.35
CA LEU A 34 7.19 5.67 0.71
C LEU A 34 8.39 4.98 1.38
N ILE A 35 8.14 4.07 2.34
CA ILE A 35 9.20 3.33 3.03
C ILE A 35 9.97 2.43 2.06
N LYS A 36 9.27 1.73 1.16
CA LYS A 36 9.92 0.90 0.12
C LYS A 36 10.77 1.73 -0.83
N ALA A 37 10.24 2.85 -1.34
CA ALA A 37 11.02 3.75 -2.19
C ALA A 37 12.28 4.27 -1.46
N ARG A 38 12.17 4.53 -0.14
CA ARG A 38 13.33 4.93 0.65
C ARG A 38 14.35 3.80 0.82
N ILE A 39 13.91 2.56 1.05
CA ILE A 39 14.77 1.37 1.06
C ILE A 39 15.49 1.22 -0.28
N ASP A 40 14.77 1.31 -1.39
CA ASP A 40 15.32 1.16 -2.73
C ASP A 40 16.39 2.21 -3.01
N LEU A 41 16.15 3.47 -2.62
CA LEU A 41 17.14 4.55 -2.73
C LEU A 41 18.36 4.34 -1.80
N SER A 42 18.15 3.85 -0.58
CA SER A 42 19.26 3.51 0.33
C SER A 42 20.14 2.40 -0.24
N VAL A 43 19.54 1.37 -0.85
CA VAL A 43 20.25 0.28 -1.51
C VAL A 43 20.99 0.80 -2.75
N ALA A 44 20.33 1.58 -3.61
CA ALA A 44 20.94 2.13 -4.82
C ALA A 44 22.10 3.10 -4.52
N GLY A 45 22.07 3.77 -3.37
CA GLY A 45 23.19 4.58 -2.88
C GLY A 45 24.41 3.76 -2.44
N ALA A 46 24.19 2.55 -1.91
CA ALA A 46 25.27 1.65 -1.46
C ALA A 46 25.81 0.75 -2.58
N LEU A 47 24.94 0.32 -3.49
CA LEU A 47 25.22 -0.57 -4.61
C LEU A 47 24.65 0.05 -5.87
N LEU A 48 25.51 0.50 -6.77
CA LEU A 48 25.06 0.96 -8.07
C LEU A 48 24.62 -0.24 -8.93
N PRO A 49 23.49 -0.15 -9.66
CA PRO A 49 23.10 -1.19 -10.61
C PRO A 49 24.15 -1.39 -11.72
N ASP A 50 24.17 -2.60 -12.28
CA ASP A 50 25.01 -2.94 -13.42
C ASP A 50 24.68 -2.10 -14.66
N ARG A 51 25.67 -1.97 -15.55
CA ARG A 51 25.49 -1.25 -16.80
C ARG A 51 24.58 -2.03 -17.73
N LEU A 52 23.61 -1.32 -18.33
CA LEU A 52 22.76 -1.89 -19.38
C LEU A 52 23.56 -2.14 -20.66
N GLY A 53 23.20 -3.20 -21.38
CA GLY A 53 23.73 -3.49 -22.71
C GLY A 53 25.07 -4.20 -22.75
N VAL A 54 25.70 -4.54 -21.61
CA VAL A 54 26.98 -5.27 -21.58
C VAL A 54 26.85 -6.65 -22.24
N ASP A 55 25.84 -7.42 -21.84
CA ASP A 55 25.65 -8.79 -22.37
C ASP A 55 24.74 -8.84 -23.60
N ALA A 56 24.00 -7.76 -23.86
CA ALA A 56 22.99 -7.71 -24.92
C ALA A 56 23.47 -6.99 -26.20
N TRP A 57 24.71 -6.51 -26.23
CA TRP A 57 25.24 -5.69 -27.33
C TRP A 57 25.14 -6.41 -28.68
N ASP A 58 25.56 -7.68 -28.71
CA ASP A 58 25.59 -8.50 -29.94
C ASP A 58 24.18 -8.83 -30.46
N VAL A 59 23.16 -8.79 -29.59
CA VAL A 59 21.76 -9.09 -29.94
C VAL A 59 21.02 -7.83 -30.37
N LEU A 60 21.25 -6.70 -29.69
CA LEU A 60 20.55 -5.43 -29.97
C LEU A 60 21.09 -4.72 -31.22
N GLY A 61 22.33 -5.00 -31.60
CA GLY A 61 22.98 -4.47 -32.79
C GLY A 61 23.39 -2.99 -32.67
N PRO A 62 24.15 -2.48 -33.65
CA PRO A 62 24.82 -1.18 -33.57
C PRO A 62 23.89 0.04 -33.59
N GLY A 63 22.61 -0.14 -33.92
CA GLY A 63 21.60 0.93 -33.88
C GLY A 63 20.92 1.10 -32.52
N ALA A 64 21.26 0.28 -31.53
CA ALA A 64 20.61 0.30 -30.22
C ALA A 64 21.00 1.54 -29.42
N LEU A 65 20.00 2.33 -29.04
CA LEU A 65 20.17 3.50 -28.19
C LEU A 65 20.23 3.05 -26.73
N LEU A 66 21.44 2.87 -26.20
CA LEU A 66 21.63 2.57 -24.78
C LEU A 66 21.41 3.81 -23.92
N PRO A 67 20.69 3.70 -22.79
CA PRO A 67 20.57 4.79 -21.83
C PRO A 67 21.93 5.25 -21.29
N ASP A 68 22.08 6.55 -21.04
CA ASP A 68 23.30 7.11 -20.44
C ASP A 68 23.42 6.70 -18.97
N HIS A 69 24.17 5.62 -18.74
CA HIS A 69 24.42 5.05 -17.42
C HIS A 69 25.07 6.06 -16.44
N VAL A 70 25.92 6.96 -16.91
CA VAL A 70 26.57 7.97 -16.05
C VAL A 70 25.52 8.97 -15.58
N ARG A 71 24.66 9.45 -16.49
CA ARG A 71 23.58 10.36 -16.14
C ARG A 71 22.56 9.72 -15.22
N MET A 72 22.15 8.49 -15.48
CA MET A 72 21.22 7.75 -14.61
C MET A 72 21.83 7.56 -13.21
N ALA A 73 23.08 7.14 -13.11
CA ALA A 73 23.79 6.99 -11.83
C ALA A 73 23.88 8.29 -11.04
N GLN A 74 24.13 9.42 -11.71
CA GLN A 74 24.14 10.74 -11.07
C GLN A 74 22.74 11.13 -10.57
N LEU A 75 21.70 10.89 -11.36
CA LEU A 75 20.31 11.19 -10.98
C LEU A 75 19.85 10.35 -9.78
N VAL A 76 20.20 9.06 -9.75
CA VAL A 76 19.86 8.14 -8.64
C VAL A 76 20.61 8.51 -7.36
N ARG A 77 21.89 8.88 -7.45
CA ARG A 77 22.67 9.34 -6.28
C ARG A 77 22.21 10.72 -5.77
N GLY A 78 21.69 11.58 -6.64
CA GLY A 78 21.26 12.94 -6.29
C GLY A 78 22.43 13.87 -5.92
N SER A 79 22.11 15.09 -5.49
CA SER A 79 23.08 16.13 -5.08
C SER A 79 23.21 16.31 -3.57
N GLY A 80 22.40 15.61 -2.78
CA GLY A 80 22.53 15.60 -1.33
C GLY A 80 23.77 14.81 -0.94
N SER A 81 24.46 15.23 0.12
CA SER A 81 25.34 14.31 0.86
C SER A 81 24.59 12.98 1.02
N ALA A 82 25.28 11.86 0.91
CA ALA A 82 24.77 10.52 1.21
C ALA A 82 24.41 10.36 2.72
N SER A 83 23.87 11.42 3.33
CA SER A 83 23.47 11.60 4.71
C SER A 83 22.00 11.23 4.81
N ALA A 84 21.59 10.17 5.47
CA ALA A 84 22.34 9.03 5.96
C ALA A 84 21.85 7.83 5.16
N VAL A 85 22.69 6.80 5.05
CA VAL A 85 22.17 5.44 5.10
C VAL A 85 21.32 5.40 6.36
N LEU A 86 20.01 5.66 6.25
CA LEU A 86 19.08 5.32 7.31
C LEU A 86 19.31 3.85 7.59
N ASP A 87 19.31 3.47 8.86
CA ASP A 87 19.56 2.10 9.26
C ASP A 87 18.58 1.19 8.51
N LEU A 88 19.07 0.51 7.48
CA LEU A 88 18.26 -0.32 6.59
C LEU A 88 17.47 -1.37 7.40
N PRO A 89 18.06 -1.97 8.46
CA PRO A 89 17.34 -2.63 9.53
C PRO A 89 16.10 -1.90 10.07
N GLU A 90 16.22 -0.64 10.49
CA GLU A 90 15.11 0.17 11.02
C GLU A 90 14.00 0.38 9.96
N LEU A 91 14.38 0.74 8.72
CA LEU A 91 13.41 0.89 7.63
C LEU A 91 12.65 -0.40 7.33
N ARG A 92 13.34 -1.56 7.37
CA ARG A 92 12.71 -2.87 7.19
C ARG A 92 11.84 -3.26 8.38
N ASP A 93 12.22 -2.87 9.59
CA ASP A 93 11.40 -3.07 10.79
C ASP A 93 10.10 -2.28 10.69
N ILE A 94 10.19 -1.00 10.30
CA ILE A 94 9.01 -0.15 10.05
C ILE A 94 8.12 -0.71 8.93
N ASP A 95 8.66 -1.18 7.79
CA ASP A 95 7.81 -1.81 6.75
C ASP A 95 7.11 -3.08 7.27
N ARG A 96 7.78 -3.90 8.09
CA ARG A 96 7.17 -5.06 8.73
C ARG A 96 6.04 -4.66 9.68
N HIS A 97 6.26 -3.65 10.52
CA HIS A 97 5.22 -3.13 11.41
C HIS A 97 4.03 -2.55 10.64
N LEU A 98 4.27 -1.76 9.59
CA LEU A 98 3.20 -1.24 8.72
C LEU A 98 2.46 -2.37 8.00
N ALA A 99 3.16 -3.43 7.59
CA ALA A 99 2.53 -4.59 6.96
C ALA A 99 1.59 -5.32 7.94
N ALA A 100 2.05 -5.56 9.17
CA ALA A 100 1.26 -6.19 10.22
C ALA A 100 0.04 -5.34 10.59
N TYR A 101 0.23 -4.04 10.82
CA TYR A 101 -0.86 -3.10 11.10
C TYR A 101 -1.87 -3.03 9.94
N GLY A 102 -1.38 -2.96 8.70
CA GLY A 102 -2.23 -2.97 7.51
C GLY A 102 -3.02 -4.27 7.33
N ALA A 103 -2.46 -5.42 7.72
CA ALA A 103 -3.18 -6.70 7.73
C ALA A 103 -4.31 -6.68 8.77
N GLN A 104 -4.04 -6.16 9.97
CA GLN A 104 -5.06 -6.00 11.02
C GLN A 104 -6.19 -5.05 10.55
N ALA A 105 -5.85 -3.88 10.00
CA ALA A 105 -6.85 -2.93 9.51
C ALA A 105 -7.72 -3.53 8.38
N ARG A 106 -7.13 -4.34 7.50
CA ARG A 106 -7.86 -5.04 6.44
C ARG A 106 -8.78 -6.13 7.01
N SER A 107 -8.30 -6.93 7.95
CA SER A 107 -9.10 -7.94 8.64
C SER A 107 -10.32 -7.32 9.33
N GLU A 108 -10.15 -6.19 10.02
CA GLU A 108 -11.26 -5.47 10.63
C GLU A 108 -12.22 -4.87 9.59
N LEU A 109 -11.68 -4.36 8.47
CA LEU A 109 -12.51 -3.86 7.37
C LEU A 109 -13.38 -4.98 6.77
N GLU A 110 -12.80 -6.16 6.56
CA GLU A 110 -13.52 -7.35 6.09
C GLU A 110 -14.60 -7.74 7.09
N ARG A 111 -14.28 -7.85 8.39
CA ARG A 111 -15.24 -8.17 9.45
C ARG A 111 -16.41 -7.19 9.49
N VAL A 112 -16.15 -5.88 9.50
CA VAL A 112 -17.20 -4.85 9.50
C VAL A 112 -18.04 -4.91 8.23
N THR A 113 -17.41 -5.18 7.08
CA THR A 113 -18.13 -5.32 5.81
C THR A 113 -19.04 -6.55 5.82
N SER A 114 -18.60 -7.68 6.36
CA SER A 114 -19.42 -8.89 6.49
C SER A 114 -20.66 -8.66 7.34
N VAL A 115 -20.50 -8.03 8.51
CA VAL A 115 -21.65 -7.70 9.39
C VAL A 115 -22.61 -6.73 8.69
N LEU A 116 -22.10 -5.74 7.98
CA LEU A 116 -22.93 -4.81 7.22
C LEU A 116 -23.75 -5.53 6.14
N VAL A 117 -23.13 -6.44 5.39
CA VAL A 117 -23.79 -7.22 4.34
C VAL A 117 -24.86 -8.15 4.93
N GLU A 118 -24.58 -8.79 6.07
CA GLU A 118 -25.53 -9.66 6.76
C GLU A 118 -26.78 -8.89 7.20
N LEU A 119 -26.61 -7.75 7.87
CA LEU A 119 -27.74 -6.92 8.31
C LEU A 119 -28.57 -6.39 7.14
N LEU A 120 -27.93 -5.92 6.07
CA LEU A 120 -28.63 -5.45 4.87
C LEU A 120 -29.40 -6.59 4.16
N SER A 121 -28.88 -7.81 4.21
CA SER A 121 -29.53 -8.98 3.62
C SER A 121 -30.74 -9.43 4.45
N GLN A 122 -30.66 -9.32 5.77
CA GLN A 122 -31.79 -9.57 6.68
C GLN A 122 -32.90 -8.55 6.46
N GLU A 123 -32.57 -7.25 6.44
CA GLU A 123 -33.52 -6.15 6.17
C GLU A 123 -34.26 -6.36 4.83
N LEU A 124 -33.53 -6.68 3.75
CA LEU A 124 -34.12 -6.96 2.44
C LEU A 124 -35.03 -8.20 2.45
N SER A 125 -34.70 -9.22 3.25
CA SER A 125 -35.49 -10.45 3.35
C SER A 125 -36.79 -10.22 4.12
N GLU A 126 -36.73 -9.43 5.20
CA GLU A 126 -37.91 -9.01 5.97
C GLU A 126 -38.86 -8.14 5.14
N GLU A 127 -38.33 -7.18 4.37
CA GLU A 127 -39.12 -6.35 3.45
C GLU A 127 -39.86 -7.20 2.40
N ARG A 128 -39.24 -8.28 1.90
CA ARG A 128 -39.85 -9.19 0.93
C ARG A 128 -40.86 -10.15 1.53
N ALA A 129 -40.71 -10.54 2.79
CA ALA A 129 -41.63 -11.45 3.48
C ALA A 129 -42.85 -10.73 4.07
N GLY A 130 -42.77 -9.41 4.26
CA GLY A 130 -43.87 -8.55 4.71
C GLY A 130 -44.77 -7.99 3.58
N LEU A 131 -44.48 -8.33 2.32
CA LEU A 131 -45.27 -8.04 1.12
C LEU A 131 -46.05 -9.30 0.69
#